data_AF-A0A0E3SI41-F1
#
_entry.id   AF-A0A0E3SI41-F1
#
_cell.length_a   1.000
_cell.length_b   1.000
_cell.length_c   1.000
_cell.angle_alpha   90.00
_cell.angle_beta   90.00
_cell.angle_gamma   90.00
#
_symmetry.space_group_name_H-M   'P 1'
#
loop_
_entity.id
_entity.type
_entity.pdbx_description
1 polymer ?
#
loop_
_entity_poly.entity_id
_entity_poly.type
_entity_poly.pdbx_seq_one_letter_code
_entity_poly.pdbx_strand_id
1 'polypeptide(L)'
;MIESDFKDFFQKLANKAYTRSDLRTVLVTANSLLASNFGDSNLKNQLFISSIDLAKKDIELYVRIMNSCIENSLYCMNYLFLHSSIFLIDQKYAGDISLIYKNHPRIFYNLISIILKNEILDEIDIIDSCDPELVFGKDPRINVPYKMLTQFEDKIFEILNKKYTQKLIDSEYDLESDDLDTYITKLDIVYTTFGKCISFTSENYCYSKDNSQKHFRNLFSPLEYDEKMRDRGVLLFPRISEINIIDNKVIISNNGFGNLCNCTFTILYQENKEILHNENFGILSRNNYPAYIDTIKKKLLELPGHHHLEFRFDFKKFNRKYFFLFIKRIGPIADELKNSGDFSVSYYDMRNYGKIGNMAIDSKDVKQSVVTMDFQELRDIFNELANLIDESDIEIQNKDEVKTNINEGIKETYNEKMSFSKIAKISENLIKLIDPVSKAYPVAVKVKDFVWNYIQNNM
;
A
#
# COMPACT_ATOMS: atom_id res chain seq x y z
N MET A 1 17.73 -23.45 -36.12
CA MET A 1 16.84 -24.64 -36.08
C MET A 1 16.02 -24.74 -34.79
N ILE A 2 15.90 -23.66 -34.01
CA ILE A 2 15.14 -23.60 -32.74
C ILE A 2 13.80 -22.83 -32.94
N GLU A 3 13.72 -21.93 -33.93
CA GLU A 3 12.55 -21.07 -34.18
C GLU A 3 11.31 -21.81 -34.73
N SER A 4 11.47 -22.88 -35.52
CA SER A 4 10.32 -23.66 -36.01
C SER A 4 9.75 -24.62 -34.96
N ASP A 5 10.48 -24.86 -33.87
CA ASP A 5 10.05 -25.80 -32.84
C ASP A 5 9.10 -25.19 -31.81
N PHE A 6 9.18 -23.87 -31.62
CA PHE A 6 8.37 -23.20 -30.62
C PHE A 6 6.97 -22.80 -31.07
N LYS A 7 6.73 -22.54 -32.37
CA LYS A 7 5.41 -22.09 -32.88
C LYS A 7 4.24 -23.04 -32.57
N ASP A 8 4.51 -24.35 -32.48
CA ASP A 8 3.54 -25.38 -32.09
C ASP A 8 3.96 -26.11 -30.80
N PHE A 9 4.75 -25.47 -29.93
CA PHE A 9 5.37 -26.11 -28.76
C PHE A 9 4.39 -26.92 -27.92
N PHE A 10 3.26 -26.31 -27.54
CA PHE A 10 2.26 -26.95 -26.70
C PHE A 10 1.49 -28.06 -27.42
N GLN A 11 1.23 -27.91 -28.73
CA GLN A 11 0.63 -28.97 -29.53
C GLN A 11 1.58 -30.17 -29.66
N LYS A 12 2.87 -29.92 -29.87
CA LYS A 12 3.91 -30.94 -29.93
C LYS A 12 4.08 -31.64 -28.57
N LEU A 13 4.04 -30.87 -27.48
CA LEU A 13 4.09 -31.38 -26.10
C LEU A 13 2.88 -32.29 -25.82
N ALA A 14 1.67 -31.86 -26.20
CA ALA A 14 0.47 -32.67 -26.09
C ALA A 14 0.52 -33.96 -26.92
N ASN A 15 0.93 -33.87 -28.18
CA ASN A 15 1.02 -35.01 -29.08
C ASN A 15 2.07 -36.03 -28.62
N LYS A 16 3.16 -35.58 -27.97
CA LYS A 16 4.17 -36.45 -27.35
C LYS A 16 3.68 -37.04 -26.01
N ALA A 17 2.95 -36.27 -25.21
CA ALA A 17 2.44 -36.68 -23.91
C ALA A 17 1.35 -37.77 -23.97
N TYR A 18 0.57 -37.84 -25.06
CA TYR A 18 -0.38 -38.95 -25.26
C TYR A 18 0.28 -40.32 -25.43
N THR A 19 1.60 -40.37 -25.62
CA THR A 19 2.33 -41.63 -25.88
C THR A 19 3.11 -42.17 -24.69
N ARG A 20 3.41 -41.39 -23.63
CA ARG A 20 4.15 -41.86 -22.42
C ARG A 20 3.91 -40.99 -21.16
N SER A 21 4.17 -41.60 -20.00
CA SER A 21 4.16 -41.10 -18.61
C SER A 21 5.00 -39.85 -18.28
N ASP A 22 5.55 -39.13 -19.27
CA ASP A 22 6.62 -38.13 -19.06
C ASP A 22 6.15 -36.67 -19.17
N LEU A 23 4.83 -36.40 -19.25
CA LEU A 23 4.28 -35.04 -19.35
C LEU A 23 4.85 -34.11 -18.28
N ARG A 24 4.94 -34.58 -17.02
CA ARG A 24 5.52 -33.83 -15.90
C ARG A 24 6.97 -33.43 -16.18
N THR A 25 7.80 -34.38 -16.61
CA THR A 25 9.22 -34.15 -16.89
C THR A 25 9.42 -33.11 -18.00
N VAL A 26 8.59 -33.19 -19.04
CA VAL A 26 8.63 -32.21 -20.14
C VAL A 26 8.20 -30.83 -19.66
N LEU A 27 7.14 -30.72 -18.86
CA LEU A 27 6.66 -29.44 -18.31
C LEU A 27 7.66 -28.81 -17.34
N VAL A 28 8.31 -29.60 -16.48
CA VAL A 28 9.39 -29.14 -15.60
C VAL A 28 10.54 -28.58 -16.43
N THR A 29 10.96 -29.30 -17.48
CA THR A 29 12.02 -28.85 -18.39
C THR A 29 11.66 -27.53 -19.07
N ALA A 30 10.42 -27.41 -19.55
CA ALA A 30 9.90 -26.19 -20.16
C ALA A 30 9.90 -25.01 -19.17
N ASN A 31 9.50 -25.25 -17.92
CA ASN A 31 9.52 -24.25 -16.86
C ASN A 31 10.95 -23.76 -16.57
N SER A 32 11.91 -24.68 -16.46
CA SER A 32 13.32 -24.34 -16.26
C SER A 32 13.91 -23.56 -17.44
N LEU A 33 13.51 -23.90 -18.67
CA LEU A 33 13.94 -23.18 -19.87
C LEU A 33 13.39 -21.75 -19.89
N LEU A 34 12.11 -21.55 -19.55
CA LEU A 34 11.52 -20.22 -19.39
C LEU A 34 12.23 -19.40 -18.30
N ALA A 35 12.50 -20.02 -17.15
CA ALA A 35 13.20 -19.36 -16.05
C ALA A 35 14.61 -18.90 -16.47
N SER A 36 15.34 -19.76 -17.20
CA SER A 36 16.72 -19.49 -17.63
C SER A 36 16.82 -18.44 -18.75
N ASN A 37 15.72 -18.17 -19.44
CA ASN A 37 15.65 -17.23 -20.56
C ASN A 37 14.71 -16.05 -20.27
N PHE A 38 14.62 -15.62 -19.01
CA PHE A 38 13.72 -14.53 -18.61
C PHE A 38 13.99 -13.22 -19.38
N GLY A 39 15.21 -12.97 -19.85
CA GLY A 39 15.54 -11.79 -20.66
C GLY A 39 15.16 -11.87 -22.15
N ASP A 40 14.81 -13.05 -22.68
CA ASP A 40 14.56 -13.25 -24.11
C ASP A 40 13.10 -12.95 -24.46
N SER A 41 12.85 -11.75 -24.99
CA SER A 41 11.52 -11.30 -25.40
C SER A 41 10.93 -12.11 -26.55
N ASN A 42 11.78 -12.62 -27.46
CA ASN A 42 11.32 -13.36 -28.63
C ASN A 42 10.82 -14.74 -28.24
N LEU A 43 11.56 -15.45 -27.39
CA LEU A 43 11.17 -16.76 -26.88
C LEU A 43 9.85 -16.68 -26.09
N LYS A 44 9.73 -15.67 -25.21
CA LYS A 44 8.50 -15.42 -24.43
C LYS A 44 7.31 -15.18 -25.33
N ASN A 45 7.46 -14.31 -26.34
CA ASN A 45 6.38 -13.99 -27.27
C ASN A 45 5.95 -15.21 -28.11
N GLN A 46 6.91 -16.02 -28.57
CA GLN A 46 6.58 -17.26 -29.30
C GLN A 46 5.78 -18.24 -28.44
N LEU A 47 6.23 -18.49 -27.22
CA LEU A 47 5.51 -19.39 -26.29
C LEU A 47 4.14 -18.86 -25.90
N PHE A 48 3.99 -17.55 -25.75
CA PHE A 48 2.72 -16.89 -25.53
C PHE A 48 1.75 -17.07 -26.70
N ILE A 49 2.20 -16.81 -27.94
CA ILE A 49 1.39 -17.02 -29.15
C ILE A 49 0.99 -18.49 -29.28
N SER A 50 1.91 -19.43 -29.05
CA SER A 50 1.60 -20.86 -29.09
C SER A 50 0.62 -21.32 -28.02
N SER A 51 0.65 -20.70 -26.84
CA SER A 51 -0.33 -20.93 -25.77
C SER A 51 -1.73 -20.48 -26.20
N ILE A 52 -1.82 -19.30 -26.82
CA ILE A 52 -3.08 -18.75 -27.38
C ILE A 52 -3.61 -19.63 -28.51
N ASP A 53 -2.75 -20.05 -29.43
CA ASP A 53 -3.12 -20.90 -30.56
C ASP A 53 -3.64 -22.27 -30.09
N LEU A 54 -3.04 -22.84 -29.04
CA LEU A 54 -3.56 -24.05 -28.42
C LEU A 54 -4.97 -23.82 -27.88
N ALA A 55 -5.20 -22.77 -27.09
CA ALA A 55 -6.51 -22.49 -26.52
C ALA A 55 -7.60 -22.25 -27.58
N LYS A 56 -7.23 -21.68 -28.74
CA LYS A 56 -8.14 -21.47 -29.87
C LYS A 56 -8.50 -22.78 -30.59
N LYS A 57 -7.54 -23.71 -30.73
CA LYS A 57 -7.72 -24.98 -31.44
C LYS A 57 -8.33 -26.07 -30.57
N ASP A 58 -7.84 -26.22 -29.34
CA ASP A 58 -8.22 -27.26 -28.38
C ASP A 58 -8.15 -26.72 -26.94
N ILE A 59 -9.27 -26.14 -26.51
CA ILE A 59 -9.41 -25.53 -25.19
C ILE A 59 -9.36 -26.55 -24.05
N GLU A 60 -9.77 -27.80 -24.30
CA GLU A 60 -9.73 -28.85 -23.29
C GLU A 60 -8.28 -29.26 -22.99
N LEU A 61 -7.48 -29.43 -24.03
CA LEU A 61 -6.06 -29.72 -23.91
C LEU A 61 -5.31 -28.56 -23.22
N TYR A 62 -5.64 -27.31 -23.58
CA TYR A 62 -5.13 -26.12 -22.89
C TYR A 62 -5.37 -26.20 -21.37
N VAL A 63 -6.62 -26.46 -20.96
CA VAL A 63 -7.00 -26.59 -19.54
C VAL A 63 -6.27 -27.75 -18.85
N ARG A 64 -6.10 -28.90 -19.53
CA ARG A 64 -5.37 -30.05 -18.95
C ARG A 64 -3.91 -29.73 -18.67
N ILE A 65 -3.24 -29.03 -19.59
CA ILE A 65 -1.84 -28.64 -19.41
C ILE A 65 -1.72 -27.57 -18.31
N MET A 66 -2.63 -26.60 -18.29
CA MET A 66 -2.70 -25.58 -17.24
C MET A 66 -2.87 -26.21 -15.84
N ASN A 67 -3.81 -27.16 -15.69
CA ASN A 67 -4.00 -27.91 -14.45
C ASN A 67 -2.71 -28.62 -14.02
N SER A 68 -2.04 -29.30 -14.95
CA SER A 68 -0.79 -29.99 -14.67
C SER A 68 0.31 -29.03 -14.20
N CYS A 69 0.38 -27.82 -14.75
CA CYS A 69 1.33 -26.80 -14.31
C CYS A 69 1.03 -26.28 -12.90
N ILE A 70 -0.26 -26.10 -12.58
CA ILE A 70 -0.72 -25.69 -11.24
C ILE A 70 -0.42 -26.79 -10.20
N GLU A 71 -0.73 -28.05 -10.51
CA GLU A 71 -0.48 -29.20 -9.62
C GLU A 71 1.02 -29.39 -9.32
N ASN A 72 1.88 -29.06 -10.28
CA ASN A 72 3.33 -29.19 -10.15
C ASN A 72 4.03 -27.89 -9.74
N SER A 73 3.28 -26.83 -9.39
CA SER A 73 3.82 -25.52 -8.97
C SER A 73 4.84 -24.93 -9.95
N LEU A 74 4.58 -25.07 -11.26
CA LEU A 74 5.48 -24.60 -12.31
C LEU A 74 5.31 -23.09 -12.56
N TYR A 75 5.98 -22.27 -11.74
CA TYR A 75 5.78 -20.82 -11.67
C TYR A 75 5.81 -20.09 -13.03
N CYS A 76 6.87 -20.27 -13.83
CA CYS A 76 6.99 -19.57 -15.11
C CYS A 76 5.91 -20.00 -16.12
N MET A 77 5.56 -21.29 -16.12
CA MET A 77 4.48 -21.81 -16.95
C MET A 77 3.11 -21.30 -16.47
N ASN A 78 2.86 -21.28 -15.16
CA ASN A 78 1.65 -20.73 -14.57
C ASN A 78 1.48 -19.25 -14.94
N TYR A 79 2.56 -18.46 -14.87
CA TYR A 79 2.52 -17.06 -15.29
C TYR A 79 2.22 -16.91 -16.79
N LEU A 80 2.81 -17.75 -17.65
CA LEU A 80 2.49 -17.78 -19.08
C LEU A 80 1.01 -18.13 -19.34
N PHE A 81 0.46 -19.08 -18.59
CA PHE A 81 -0.96 -19.46 -18.68
C PHE A 81 -1.89 -18.35 -18.19
N LEU A 82 -1.53 -17.67 -17.11
CA LEU A 82 -2.24 -16.49 -16.61
C LEU A 82 -2.32 -15.40 -17.68
N HIS A 83 -1.17 -15.00 -18.22
CA HIS A 83 -1.06 -13.97 -19.27
C HIS A 83 -1.84 -14.32 -20.53
N SER A 84 -1.64 -15.54 -21.05
CA SER A 84 -2.33 -15.98 -22.27
C SER A 84 -3.85 -16.09 -22.07
N SER A 85 -4.31 -16.53 -20.90
CA SER A 85 -5.72 -16.59 -20.57
C SER A 85 -6.35 -15.19 -20.43
N ILE A 86 -5.70 -14.25 -19.74
CA ILE A 86 -6.21 -12.87 -19.63
C ILE A 86 -6.31 -12.23 -21.02
N PHE A 87 -5.27 -12.37 -21.85
CA PHE A 87 -5.31 -11.90 -23.23
C PHE A 87 -6.42 -12.55 -24.07
N LEU A 88 -6.64 -13.86 -23.92
CA LEU A 88 -7.74 -14.55 -24.59
C LEU A 88 -9.10 -14.00 -24.17
N ILE A 89 -9.30 -13.73 -22.88
CA ILE A 89 -10.56 -13.18 -22.36
C ILE A 89 -10.80 -11.78 -22.93
N ASP A 90 -9.80 -10.92 -22.84
CA ASP A 90 -9.84 -9.57 -23.37
C ASP A 90 -10.16 -9.56 -24.88
N GLN A 91 -9.37 -10.28 -25.68
CA GLN A 91 -9.46 -10.18 -27.15
C GLN A 91 -10.56 -11.05 -27.78
N LYS A 92 -10.79 -12.26 -27.27
CA LYS A 92 -11.74 -13.21 -27.88
C LYS A 92 -13.15 -13.06 -27.30
N TYR A 93 -13.27 -12.59 -26.05
CA TYR A 93 -14.53 -12.46 -25.35
C TYR A 93 -14.87 -11.00 -25.00
N ALA A 94 -14.13 -10.03 -25.54
CA ALA A 94 -14.33 -8.59 -25.30
C ALA A 94 -14.35 -8.23 -23.80
N GLY A 95 -13.57 -8.96 -22.99
CA GLY A 95 -13.54 -8.79 -21.54
C GLY A 95 -14.74 -9.37 -20.78
N ASP A 96 -15.72 -10.01 -21.45
CA ASP A 96 -16.89 -10.59 -20.77
C ASP A 96 -16.52 -11.89 -20.03
N ILE A 97 -16.16 -11.73 -18.75
CA ILE A 97 -15.82 -12.84 -17.87
C ILE A 97 -17.01 -13.76 -17.57
N SER A 98 -18.25 -13.27 -17.67
CA SER A 98 -19.44 -14.09 -17.41
C SER A 98 -19.60 -15.16 -18.49
N LEU A 99 -19.27 -14.84 -19.73
CA LEU A 99 -19.29 -15.78 -20.85
C LEU A 99 -18.25 -16.90 -20.69
N ILE A 100 -17.06 -16.56 -20.20
CA ILE A 100 -16.01 -17.52 -19.86
C ILE A 100 -16.42 -18.40 -18.69
N TYR A 101 -16.96 -17.82 -17.62
CA TYR A 101 -17.42 -18.58 -16.48
C TYR A 101 -18.52 -19.58 -16.85
N LYS A 102 -19.42 -19.19 -17.76
CA LYS A 102 -20.50 -20.06 -18.25
C LYS A 102 -20.00 -21.20 -19.14
N ASN A 103 -19.10 -20.91 -20.08
CA ASN A 103 -18.71 -21.88 -21.12
C ASN A 103 -17.44 -22.67 -20.74
N HIS A 104 -16.52 -22.06 -20.02
CA HIS A 104 -15.20 -22.59 -19.67
C HIS A 104 -14.80 -22.26 -18.21
N PRO A 105 -15.61 -22.65 -17.21
CA PRO A 105 -15.40 -22.27 -15.80
C PRO A 105 -14.02 -22.66 -15.25
N ARG A 106 -13.43 -23.74 -15.77
CA ARG A 106 -12.08 -24.18 -15.35
C ARG A 106 -10.99 -23.16 -15.68
N ILE A 107 -11.09 -22.43 -16.79
CA ILE A 107 -10.11 -21.38 -17.13
C ILE A 107 -10.17 -20.28 -16.07
N PHE A 108 -11.37 -19.81 -15.75
CA PHE A 108 -11.59 -18.81 -14.70
C PHE A 108 -11.02 -19.26 -13.35
N TYR A 109 -11.36 -20.47 -12.89
CA TYR A 109 -10.87 -20.98 -11.62
C TYR A 109 -9.37 -21.20 -11.59
N ASN A 110 -8.77 -21.61 -12.71
CA ASN A 110 -7.33 -21.78 -12.82
C ASN A 110 -6.61 -20.43 -12.79
N LEU A 111 -7.15 -19.39 -13.42
CA LEU A 111 -6.60 -18.03 -13.35
C LEU A 111 -6.51 -17.54 -11.91
N ILE A 112 -7.63 -17.62 -11.19
CA ILE A 112 -7.69 -17.26 -9.77
C ILE A 112 -6.72 -18.12 -8.97
N SER A 113 -6.72 -19.43 -9.20
CA SER A 113 -5.82 -20.35 -8.49
C SER A 113 -4.35 -20.03 -8.72
N ILE A 114 -3.96 -19.62 -9.94
CA ILE A 114 -2.58 -19.23 -10.23
C ILE A 114 -2.21 -17.97 -9.45
N ILE A 115 -3.04 -16.92 -9.51
CA ILE A 115 -2.80 -15.66 -8.80
C ILE A 115 -2.66 -15.92 -7.30
N LEU A 116 -3.63 -16.64 -6.71
CA LEU A 116 -3.71 -16.87 -5.27
C LEU A 116 -2.62 -17.83 -4.77
N LYS A 117 -2.36 -18.95 -5.47
CA LYS A 117 -1.36 -19.94 -5.02
C LYS A 117 0.08 -19.45 -5.15
N ASN A 118 0.34 -18.58 -6.14
CA ASN A 118 1.69 -18.04 -6.37
C ASN A 118 1.83 -16.62 -5.79
N GLU A 119 0.81 -16.12 -5.08
CA GLU A 119 0.79 -14.79 -4.45
C GLU A 119 1.21 -13.64 -5.38
N ILE A 120 0.71 -13.64 -6.62
CA ILE A 120 1.13 -12.69 -7.66
C ILE A 120 0.44 -11.33 -7.47
N LEU A 121 0.97 -10.51 -6.56
CA LEU A 121 0.35 -9.25 -6.10
C LEU A 121 0.08 -8.25 -7.23
N ASP A 122 0.95 -8.20 -8.25
CA ASP A 122 0.82 -7.24 -9.35
C ASP A 122 -0.34 -7.57 -10.31
N GLU A 123 -0.85 -8.80 -10.28
CA GLU A 123 -1.89 -9.29 -11.21
C GLU A 123 -3.29 -9.27 -10.59
N ILE A 124 -3.44 -8.71 -9.38
CA ILE A 124 -4.72 -8.59 -8.68
C ILE A 124 -4.87 -7.19 -8.08
N ASP A 125 -5.97 -6.50 -8.35
CA ASP A 125 -6.22 -5.15 -7.84
C ASP A 125 -7.72 -4.94 -7.57
N ILE A 126 -8.06 -3.83 -6.90
CA ILE A 126 -9.45 -3.38 -6.74
C ILE A 126 -9.63 -2.06 -7.50
N ILE A 127 -10.75 -1.93 -8.21
CA ILE A 127 -11.17 -0.64 -8.79
C ILE A 127 -11.83 0.20 -7.71
N ASP A 128 -11.45 1.47 -7.65
CA ASP A 128 -12.18 2.48 -6.88
C ASP A 128 -13.46 2.89 -7.64
N SER A 129 -14.46 2.00 -7.64
CA SER A 129 -15.75 2.20 -8.30
C SER A 129 -16.93 1.78 -7.44
N CYS A 130 -18.09 2.41 -7.68
CA CYS A 130 -19.35 2.12 -6.99
C CYS A 130 -19.83 0.67 -7.16
N ASP A 131 -19.48 0.05 -8.29
CA ASP A 131 -19.63 -1.38 -8.52
C ASP A 131 -18.28 -2.02 -8.21
N PRO A 132 -18.11 -2.65 -7.04
CA PRO A 132 -16.80 -3.03 -6.61
C PRO A 132 -16.45 -4.35 -7.33
N GLU A 133 -15.49 -4.25 -8.23
CA GLU A 133 -14.98 -5.34 -9.04
C GLU A 133 -13.52 -5.61 -8.67
N LEU A 134 -13.12 -6.87 -8.82
CA LEU A 134 -11.72 -7.26 -8.70
C LEU A 134 -11.11 -7.22 -10.09
N VAL A 135 -9.93 -6.63 -10.21
CA VAL A 135 -9.19 -6.64 -11.46
C VAL A 135 -8.20 -7.78 -11.43
N PHE A 136 -8.17 -8.58 -12.48
CA PHE A 136 -7.03 -9.45 -12.77
C PHE A 136 -6.26 -8.96 -13.98
N GLY A 137 -4.94 -9.11 -13.93
CA GLY A 137 -4.06 -8.68 -15.00
C GLY A 137 -3.50 -7.28 -14.79
N LYS A 138 -2.26 -7.07 -15.22
CA LYS A 138 -1.64 -5.74 -15.30
C LYS A 138 -2.03 -4.99 -16.58
N ASP A 139 -1.89 -5.67 -17.72
CA ASP A 139 -2.24 -5.21 -19.07
C ASP A 139 -2.23 -6.42 -20.05
N PRO A 140 -3.37 -6.85 -20.63
CA PRO A 140 -4.71 -6.31 -20.44
C PRO A 140 -5.29 -6.61 -19.06
N ARG A 141 -6.33 -5.87 -18.68
CA ARG A 141 -7.02 -5.98 -17.38
C ARG A 141 -8.41 -6.55 -17.60
N ILE A 142 -8.82 -7.48 -16.74
CA ILE A 142 -10.16 -8.05 -16.73
C ILE A 142 -10.85 -7.75 -15.40
N ASN A 143 -12.08 -7.27 -15.49
CA ASN A 143 -12.88 -7.01 -14.30
C ASN A 143 -13.70 -8.24 -13.93
N VAL A 144 -13.71 -8.56 -12.65
CA VAL A 144 -14.36 -9.74 -12.10
C VAL A 144 -15.33 -9.32 -11.00
N PRO A 145 -16.64 -9.51 -11.20
CA PRO A 145 -17.64 -9.26 -10.17
C PRO A 145 -17.40 -10.13 -8.93
N TYR A 146 -17.43 -9.52 -7.74
CA TYR A 146 -17.16 -10.22 -6.47
C TYR A 146 -18.07 -11.42 -6.22
N LYS A 147 -19.31 -11.40 -6.71
CA LYS A 147 -20.25 -12.54 -6.61
C LYS A 147 -19.71 -13.84 -7.23
N MET A 148 -18.71 -13.76 -8.11
CA MET A 148 -18.06 -14.91 -8.75
C MET A 148 -16.89 -15.47 -7.92
N LEU A 149 -16.54 -14.80 -6.82
CA LEU A 149 -15.34 -15.04 -6.04
C LEU A 149 -15.64 -15.54 -4.61
N THR A 150 -16.89 -15.86 -4.31
CA THR A 150 -17.37 -16.22 -2.97
C THR A 150 -16.60 -17.38 -2.33
N GLN A 151 -16.15 -18.35 -3.12
CA GLN A 151 -15.35 -19.48 -2.61
C GLN A 151 -13.86 -19.16 -2.37
N PHE A 152 -13.42 -17.94 -2.71
CA PHE A 152 -12.03 -17.49 -2.61
C PHE A 152 -11.86 -16.26 -1.71
N GLU A 153 -12.93 -15.80 -1.03
CA GLU A 153 -12.95 -14.54 -0.27
C GLU A 153 -11.79 -14.43 0.71
N ASP A 154 -11.49 -15.49 1.47
CA ASP A 154 -10.41 -15.55 2.45
C ASP A 154 -9.05 -15.29 1.82
N LYS A 155 -8.74 -16.00 0.73
CA LYS A 155 -7.45 -15.90 0.04
C LYS A 155 -7.31 -14.58 -0.70
N ILE A 156 -8.42 -14.05 -1.23
CA ILE A 156 -8.46 -12.72 -1.85
C ILE A 156 -8.23 -11.64 -0.79
N PHE A 157 -8.84 -11.77 0.38
CA PHE A 157 -8.56 -10.89 1.51
C PHE A 157 -7.07 -10.93 1.85
N GLU A 158 -6.51 -12.12 2.06
CA GLU A 158 -5.10 -12.29 2.48
C GLU A 158 -4.14 -11.63 1.49
N ILE A 159 -4.28 -11.91 0.19
CA ILE A 159 -3.37 -11.40 -0.83
C ILE A 159 -3.50 -9.88 -1.04
N LEU A 160 -4.72 -9.33 -1.01
CA LEU A 160 -4.94 -7.89 -1.18
C LEU A 160 -4.53 -7.11 0.05
N ASN A 161 -4.84 -7.62 1.23
CA ASN A 161 -4.38 -7.04 2.48
C ASN A 161 -2.85 -7.04 2.55
N LYS A 162 -2.19 -8.13 2.16
CA LYS A 162 -0.73 -8.19 2.01
C LYS A 162 -0.22 -7.14 1.01
N LYS A 163 -0.83 -7.04 -0.17
CA LYS A 163 -0.46 -6.06 -1.21
C LYS A 163 -0.50 -4.63 -0.69
N TYR A 164 -1.61 -4.20 -0.11
CA TYR A 164 -1.75 -2.81 0.35
C TYR A 164 -1.01 -2.54 1.65
N THR A 165 -0.82 -3.55 2.51
CA THR A 165 0.12 -3.46 3.65
C THR A 165 1.53 -3.14 3.16
N GLN A 166 2.02 -3.89 2.17
CA GLN A 166 3.34 -3.64 1.60
C GLN A 166 3.45 -2.24 1.00
N LYS A 167 2.40 -1.73 0.36
CA LYS A 167 2.38 -0.35 -0.17
C LYS A 167 2.36 0.71 0.93
N LEU A 168 1.60 0.51 2.01
CA LEU A 168 1.40 1.52 3.06
C LEU A 168 2.47 1.54 4.15
N ILE A 169 3.04 0.37 4.46
CA ILE A 169 3.97 0.15 5.57
C ILE A 169 5.33 -0.33 5.07
N ASP A 170 5.41 -1.23 4.09
CA ASP A 170 6.71 -1.81 3.71
C ASP A 170 7.35 -1.12 2.50
N SER A 171 6.77 -0.02 2.02
CA SER A 171 7.31 0.71 0.87
C SER A 171 8.68 1.30 1.22
N GLU A 172 9.68 0.91 0.42
CA GLU A 172 11.03 1.47 0.42
C GLU A 172 11.07 2.93 -0.08
N TYR A 173 10.04 3.32 -0.84
CA TYR A 173 9.91 4.64 -1.44
C TYR A 173 8.81 5.44 -0.75
N ASP A 174 9.01 6.74 -0.67
CA ASP A 174 8.01 7.72 -0.29
C ASP A 174 6.77 7.55 -1.18
N LEU A 175 5.59 7.49 -0.57
CA LEU A 175 4.34 7.37 -1.32
C LEU A 175 4.08 8.68 -2.07
N GLU A 176 3.73 8.58 -3.35
CA GLU A 176 3.28 9.75 -4.08
C GLU A 176 1.97 10.29 -3.51
N SER A 177 1.66 11.51 -3.90
CA SER A 177 0.68 12.31 -3.21
C SER A 177 -0.76 11.81 -3.30
N ASP A 178 -1.04 10.94 -4.28
CA ASP A 178 -2.37 10.39 -4.54
C ASP A 178 -2.44 8.91 -4.13
N ASP A 179 -1.29 8.31 -3.82
CA ASP A 179 -1.15 6.88 -3.56
C ASP A 179 -1.67 6.51 -2.16
N LEU A 180 -1.47 7.37 -1.17
CA LEU A 180 -1.87 7.10 0.21
C LEU A 180 -3.40 6.89 0.32
N ASP A 181 -4.20 7.87 -0.11
CA ASP A 181 -5.66 7.76 -0.10
C ASP A 181 -6.15 6.63 -1.00
N THR A 182 -5.51 6.41 -2.16
CA THR A 182 -5.85 5.29 -3.05
C THR A 182 -5.68 3.95 -2.33
N TYR A 183 -4.54 3.71 -1.68
CA TYR A 183 -4.29 2.45 -0.99
C TYR A 183 -5.14 2.29 0.27
N ILE A 184 -5.38 3.35 1.04
CA ILE A 184 -6.30 3.31 2.19
C ILE A 184 -7.72 2.98 1.71
N THR A 185 -8.18 3.62 0.64
CA THR A 185 -9.51 3.37 0.05
C THR A 185 -9.66 1.93 -0.42
N LYS A 186 -8.66 1.41 -1.13
CA LYS A 186 -8.66 0.01 -1.58
C LYS A 186 -8.67 -0.95 -0.40
N LEU A 187 -7.90 -0.66 0.66
CA LEU A 187 -7.88 -1.46 1.87
C LEU A 187 -9.24 -1.44 2.60
N ASP A 188 -9.89 -0.27 2.69
CA ASP A 188 -11.24 -0.14 3.23
C ASP A 188 -12.27 -0.97 2.42
N ILE A 189 -12.14 -1.02 1.08
CA ILE A 189 -12.97 -1.89 0.23
C ILE A 189 -12.70 -3.36 0.55
N VAL A 190 -11.43 -3.78 0.65
CA VAL A 190 -11.07 -5.17 1.03
C VAL A 190 -11.76 -5.56 2.34
N TYR A 191 -11.71 -4.70 3.35
CA TYR A 191 -12.26 -4.98 4.68
C TYR A 191 -13.78 -5.03 4.67
N THR A 192 -14.42 -4.13 3.93
CA THR A 192 -15.88 -4.09 3.80
C THR A 192 -16.42 -5.30 3.04
N THR A 193 -15.73 -5.70 1.98
CA THR A 193 -16.20 -6.76 1.08
C THR A 193 -15.82 -8.14 1.58
N PHE A 194 -14.55 -8.36 1.91
CA PHE A 194 -14.02 -9.70 2.18
C PHE A 194 -13.72 -9.95 3.65
N GLY A 195 -13.71 -8.92 4.50
CA GLY A 195 -13.37 -9.07 5.93
C GLY A 195 -14.31 -9.99 6.73
N LYS A 196 -15.42 -10.51 6.19
CA LYS A 196 -16.34 -11.40 6.93
C LYS A 196 -15.77 -12.80 7.19
N CYS A 197 -14.73 -13.20 6.46
CA CYS A 197 -14.23 -14.58 6.43
C CYS A 197 -13.29 -14.97 7.58
N ILE A 198 -12.63 -14.03 8.26
CA ILE A 198 -11.47 -14.32 9.13
C ILE A 198 -11.88 -14.68 10.57
N SER A 199 -13.06 -15.27 10.79
CA SER A 199 -13.61 -15.51 12.16
C SER A 199 -13.83 -14.23 12.99
N PHE A 200 -13.65 -13.07 12.37
CA PHE A 200 -14.13 -11.77 12.79
C PHE A 200 -15.45 -11.57 12.07
N THR A 201 -16.58 -11.68 12.76
CA THR A 201 -17.82 -11.14 12.17
C THR A 201 -17.55 -9.66 11.88
N SER A 202 -17.58 -9.28 10.60
CA SER A 202 -17.21 -7.98 10.01
C SER A 202 -17.94 -6.75 10.52
N GLU A 203 -18.70 -6.89 11.61
CA GLU A 203 -19.61 -5.87 12.14
C GLU A 203 -18.88 -4.76 12.90
N ASN A 204 -17.73 -4.33 12.36
CA ASN A 204 -17.06 -3.03 12.50
C ASN A 204 -15.60 -3.18 12.95
N TYR A 205 -14.73 -3.36 11.96
CA TYR A 205 -13.28 -3.32 12.13
C TYR A 205 -12.77 -2.03 12.79
N CYS A 206 -13.52 -0.94 12.71
CA CYS A 206 -13.19 0.31 13.37
C CYS A 206 -13.28 0.22 14.90
N TYR A 207 -12.55 1.10 15.56
CA TYR A 207 -12.64 1.18 17.01
C TYR A 207 -14.03 1.60 17.48
N SER A 208 -14.59 0.79 18.37
CA SER A 208 -15.61 1.17 19.34
C SER A 208 -15.37 0.36 20.61
N LYS A 209 -15.95 0.79 21.73
CA LYS A 209 -15.87 0.00 22.98
C LYS A 209 -16.43 -1.41 22.79
N ASP A 210 -17.51 -1.52 22.03
CA ASP A 210 -18.17 -2.81 21.73
C ASP A 210 -17.28 -3.70 20.86
N ASN A 211 -16.63 -3.15 19.83
CA ASN A 211 -15.71 -3.93 18.98
C ASN A 211 -14.47 -4.37 19.75
N SER A 212 -13.93 -3.50 20.61
CA SER A 212 -12.81 -3.83 21.49
C SER A 212 -13.15 -5.04 22.37
N GLN A 213 -14.31 -5.01 23.03
CA GLN A 213 -14.79 -6.13 23.85
C GLN A 213 -15.12 -7.37 23.01
N LYS A 214 -15.78 -7.21 21.86
CA LYS A 214 -16.18 -8.34 20.99
C LYS A 214 -14.96 -9.08 20.45
N HIS A 215 -13.93 -8.35 20.00
CA HIS A 215 -12.77 -8.93 19.36
C HIS A 215 -11.72 -9.44 20.35
N PHE A 216 -11.55 -8.77 21.50
CA PHE A 216 -10.44 -9.03 22.41
C PHE A 216 -10.86 -9.33 23.85
N ARG A 217 -12.16 -9.23 24.16
CA ARG A 217 -12.71 -9.38 25.53
C ARG A 217 -12.11 -8.41 26.55
N ASN A 218 -11.52 -7.31 26.07
CA ASN A 218 -10.90 -6.24 26.83
C ASN A 218 -11.33 -4.88 26.27
N LEU A 219 -11.22 -3.83 27.06
CA LEU A 219 -11.37 -2.45 26.60
C LEU A 219 -9.99 -1.85 26.38
N PHE A 220 -9.71 -1.46 25.14
CA PHE A 220 -8.48 -0.77 24.76
C PHE A 220 -8.76 0.71 24.48
N SER A 221 -7.74 1.54 24.59
CA SER A 221 -7.77 2.87 23.98
C SER A 221 -7.82 2.76 22.45
N PRO A 222 -8.24 3.82 21.72
CA PRO A 222 -8.30 3.79 20.25
C PRO A 222 -6.98 3.39 19.58
N LEU A 223 -5.85 3.91 20.11
CA LEU A 223 -4.51 3.59 19.61
C LEU A 223 -4.12 2.14 19.88
N GLU A 224 -4.33 1.65 21.11
CA GLU A 224 -4.04 0.26 21.46
C GLU A 224 -4.89 -0.72 20.65
N TYR A 225 -6.14 -0.38 20.35
CA TYR A 225 -7.00 -1.19 19.50
C TYR A 225 -6.44 -1.31 18.08
N ASP A 226 -6.01 -0.19 17.48
CA ASP A 226 -5.41 -0.20 16.13
C ASP A 226 -4.14 -1.07 16.10
N GLU A 227 -3.30 -1.01 17.14
CA GLU A 227 -2.13 -1.87 17.28
C GLU A 227 -2.50 -3.36 17.46
N LYS A 228 -3.53 -3.68 18.26
CA LYS A 228 -4.00 -5.06 18.42
C LYS A 228 -4.64 -5.64 17.16
N MET A 229 -5.24 -4.81 16.34
CA MET A 229 -5.77 -5.21 15.04
C MET A 229 -4.63 -5.46 14.04
N ARG A 230 -3.55 -4.67 14.07
CA ARG A 230 -2.33 -4.94 13.30
C ARG A 230 -1.74 -6.30 13.64
N ASP A 231 -1.66 -6.66 14.93
CA ASP A 231 -1.16 -7.97 15.36
C ASP A 231 -1.99 -9.14 14.79
N ARG A 232 -3.20 -8.87 14.32
CA ARG A 232 -4.11 -9.83 13.64
C ARG A 232 -4.09 -9.70 12.12
N GLY A 233 -3.14 -8.95 11.57
CA GLY A 233 -2.99 -8.71 10.15
C GLY A 233 -3.96 -7.69 9.58
N VAL A 234 -4.58 -6.82 10.39
CA VAL A 234 -5.54 -5.80 9.91
C VAL A 234 -5.00 -4.39 10.18
N LEU A 235 -4.79 -3.60 9.14
CA LEU A 235 -4.26 -2.24 9.21
C LEU A 235 -5.36 -1.20 9.13
N LEU A 236 -5.73 -0.64 10.27
CA LEU A 236 -6.78 0.37 10.36
C LEU A 236 -6.20 1.77 10.14
N PHE A 237 -6.28 2.32 8.93
CA PHE A 237 -5.87 3.70 8.64
C PHE A 237 -7.04 4.69 8.75
N PRO A 238 -6.83 5.91 9.30
CA PRO A 238 -7.79 6.99 9.14
C PRO A 238 -7.79 7.46 7.69
N ARG A 239 -8.89 8.09 7.25
CA ARG A 239 -8.99 8.69 5.91
C ARG A 239 -9.73 10.01 6.00
N ILE A 240 -9.09 11.10 5.61
CA ILE A 240 -9.76 12.38 5.38
C ILE A 240 -9.86 12.49 3.86
N SER A 241 -11.07 12.51 3.30
CA SER A 241 -11.26 12.62 1.86
C SER A 241 -11.63 14.04 1.42
N GLU A 242 -12.16 14.84 2.34
CA GLU A 242 -12.56 16.22 2.06
C GLU A 242 -12.51 17.07 3.32
N ILE A 243 -12.51 18.39 3.09
CA ILE A 243 -12.60 19.40 4.13
C ILE A 243 -13.75 20.32 3.77
N ASN A 244 -14.74 20.43 4.64
CA ASN A 244 -15.86 21.35 4.44
C ASN A 244 -15.71 22.53 5.39
N ILE A 245 -15.98 23.74 4.90
CA ILE A 245 -15.94 24.97 5.70
C ILE A 245 -17.37 25.50 5.74
N ILE A 246 -17.93 25.61 6.94
CA ILE A 246 -19.34 26.00 7.17
C ILE A 246 -19.35 26.75 8.50
N ASP A 247 -20.09 27.86 8.66
CA ASP A 247 -20.27 28.55 9.96
C ASP A 247 -18.96 28.82 10.75
N ASN A 248 -17.92 29.33 10.09
CA ASN A 248 -16.60 29.59 10.70
C ASN A 248 -15.91 28.35 11.31
N LYS A 249 -16.31 27.14 10.94
CA LYS A 249 -15.65 25.89 11.33
C LYS A 249 -15.26 25.10 10.09
N VAL A 250 -14.16 24.39 10.23
CA VAL A 250 -13.68 23.38 9.31
C VAL A 250 -14.21 22.04 9.83
N ILE A 251 -15.15 21.42 9.11
CA ILE A 251 -15.65 20.08 9.41
C ILE A 251 -14.72 19.06 8.78
N ILE A 252 -14.08 18.28 9.63
CA ILE A 252 -13.13 17.25 9.25
C ILE A 252 -13.78 15.89 9.49
N SER A 253 -13.96 15.11 8.43
CA SER A 253 -14.61 13.79 8.49
C SER A 253 -13.56 12.69 8.38
N ASN A 254 -13.51 11.78 9.35
CA ASN A 254 -12.67 10.58 9.27
C ASN A 254 -13.48 9.42 8.67
N ASN A 255 -13.35 9.25 7.37
CA ASN A 255 -14.07 8.24 6.59
C ASN A 255 -13.38 6.87 6.58
N GLY A 256 -12.18 6.74 7.14
CA GLY A 256 -11.43 5.49 7.22
C GLY A 256 -11.82 4.62 8.43
N PHE A 257 -11.36 3.36 8.46
CA PHE A 257 -11.60 2.46 9.60
C PHE A 257 -10.69 2.72 10.80
N GLY A 258 -9.56 3.39 10.61
CA GLY A 258 -8.62 3.74 11.68
C GLY A 258 -8.96 5.05 12.39
N ASN A 259 -8.50 5.16 13.64
CA ASN A 259 -8.59 6.43 14.37
C ASN A 259 -7.45 7.36 13.97
N LEU A 260 -7.70 8.66 14.09
CA LEU A 260 -6.69 9.69 13.96
C LEU A 260 -6.50 10.29 15.36
N CYS A 261 -5.38 9.97 16.01
CA CYS A 261 -5.09 10.41 17.37
C CYS A 261 -3.90 11.36 17.38
N ASN A 262 -3.98 12.45 18.15
CA ASN A 262 -2.96 13.49 18.26
C ASN A 262 -2.51 14.02 16.89
N CYS A 263 -3.47 14.25 15.99
CA CYS A 263 -3.20 14.87 14.70
C CYS A 263 -2.95 16.36 14.90
N THR A 264 -1.89 16.88 14.29
CA THR A 264 -1.66 18.31 14.17
C THR A 264 -2.32 18.80 12.89
N PHE A 265 -3.31 19.67 13.02
CA PHE A 265 -3.96 20.34 11.91
C PHE A 265 -3.46 21.76 11.77
N THR A 266 -2.96 22.08 10.58
CA THR A 266 -2.38 23.37 10.25
C THR A 266 -3.04 23.94 9.00
N ILE A 267 -3.40 25.22 9.04
CA ILE A 267 -3.77 25.99 7.85
C ILE A 267 -2.61 26.92 7.53
N LEU A 268 -2.00 26.74 6.37
CA LEU A 268 -0.92 27.58 5.87
C LEU A 268 -1.42 28.44 4.73
N TYR A 269 -0.91 29.66 4.63
CA TYR A 269 -1.01 30.46 3.43
C TYR A 269 0.08 30.03 2.44
N GLN A 270 -0.32 29.53 1.27
CA GLN A 270 0.61 28.84 0.37
C GLN A 270 1.74 29.74 -0.14
N GLU A 271 1.44 31.01 -0.41
CA GLU A 271 2.37 31.94 -1.08
C GLU A 271 3.64 32.23 -0.28
N ASN A 272 3.55 32.23 1.05
CA ASN A 272 4.68 32.54 1.93
C ASN A 272 4.87 31.50 3.06
N LYS A 273 4.09 30.40 3.05
CA LYS A 273 4.07 29.35 4.08
C LYS A 273 3.78 29.85 5.50
N GLU A 274 3.11 30.99 5.63
CA GLU A 274 2.70 31.51 6.93
C GLU A 274 1.65 30.60 7.57
N ILE A 275 1.87 30.22 8.83
CA ILE A 275 0.89 29.48 9.64
C ILE A 275 -0.22 30.43 10.07
N LEU A 276 -1.43 30.17 9.58
CA LEU A 276 -2.63 30.90 9.97
C LEU A 276 -3.28 30.25 11.19
N HIS A 277 -3.41 28.92 11.18
CA HIS A 277 -4.04 28.13 12.25
C HIS A 277 -3.19 26.91 12.55
N ASN A 278 -3.14 26.52 13.82
CA ASN A 278 -2.51 25.28 14.26
C ASN A 278 -3.24 24.76 15.51
N GLU A 279 -3.70 23.52 15.47
CA GLU A 279 -4.28 22.84 16.62
C GLU A 279 -3.97 21.34 16.62
N ASN A 280 -4.03 20.73 17.79
CA ASN A 280 -3.98 19.27 17.91
C ASN A 280 -5.37 18.73 18.21
N PHE A 281 -5.79 17.69 17.50
CA PHE A 281 -7.07 17.03 17.77
C PHE A 281 -7.00 15.51 17.58
N GLY A 282 -8.05 14.84 18.03
CA GLY A 282 -8.29 13.43 17.77
C GLY A 282 -9.70 13.21 17.25
N ILE A 283 -9.84 12.30 16.30
CA ILE A 283 -11.12 11.92 15.70
C ILE A 283 -11.16 10.40 15.56
N LEU A 284 -12.18 9.79 16.18
CA LEU A 284 -12.41 8.36 16.04
C LEU A 284 -12.83 8.06 14.59
N SER A 285 -12.65 6.80 14.19
CA SER A 285 -13.16 6.32 12.91
C SER A 285 -14.66 6.62 12.75
N ARG A 286 -15.08 6.99 11.52
CA ARG A 286 -16.46 7.30 11.13
C ARG A 286 -17.12 8.46 11.90
N ASN A 287 -16.33 9.31 12.54
CA ASN A 287 -16.81 10.52 13.22
C ASN A 287 -16.32 11.79 12.52
N ASN A 288 -16.83 12.93 12.98
CA ASN A 288 -16.49 14.28 12.52
C ASN A 288 -15.88 15.11 13.66
N TYR A 289 -14.94 16.01 13.33
CA TYR A 289 -14.38 16.99 14.26
C TYR A 289 -14.63 18.41 13.72
N PRO A 290 -15.23 19.32 14.51
CA PRO A 290 -15.40 20.72 14.16
C PRO A 290 -14.19 21.55 14.62
N ALA A 291 -13.33 21.93 13.69
CA ALA A 291 -12.20 22.83 13.93
C ALA A 291 -12.62 24.29 13.75
N TYR A 292 -12.75 25.04 14.85
CA TYR A 292 -13.19 26.44 14.81
C TYR A 292 -12.08 27.37 14.32
N ILE A 293 -12.37 28.20 13.32
CA ILE A 293 -11.43 29.13 12.69
C ILE A 293 -11.81 30.61 12.87
N ASP A 294 -12.64 30.91 13.88
CA ASP A 294 -13.09 32.27 14.19
C ASP A 294 -11.92 33.24 14.42
N THR A 295 -10.85 32.76 15.06
CA THR A 295 -9.65 33.56 15.39
C THR A 295 -8.90 34.06 14.16
N ILE A 296 -8.97 33.31 13.05
CA ILE A 296 -8.28 33.64 11.80
C ILE A 296 -9.22 34.20 10.73
N LYS A 297 -10.54 34.20 10.98
CA LYS A 297 -11.58 34.63 10.03
C LYS A 297 -11.27 35.98 9.39
N LYS A 298 -10.98 37.00 10.21
CA LYS A 298 -10.70 38.36 9.70
C LYS A 298 -9.52 38.35 8.72
N LYS A 299 -8.44 37.66 9.08
CA LYS A 299 -7.25 37.52 8.24
C LYS A 299 -7.56 36.79 6.93
N LEU A 300 -8.34 35.71 6.98
CA LEU A 300 -8.77 34.98 5.78
C LEU A 300 -9.57 35.86 4.81
N LEU A 301 -10.41 36.77 5.32
CA LEU A 301 -11.21 37.69 4.51
C LEU A 301 -10.37 38.81 3.86
N GLU A 302 -9.20 39.12 4.41
CA GLU A 302 -8.27 40.13 3.88
C GLU A 302 -7.31 39.58 2.82
N LEU A 303 -7.17 38.25 2.73
CA LEU A 303 -6.26 37.61 1.79
C LEU A 303 -6.79 37.65 0.34
N PRO A 304 -5.91 37.69 -0.67
CA PRO A 304 -6.32 37.71 -2.08
C PRO A 304 -7.04 36.43 -2.48
N GLY A 305 -8.27 36.54 -2.99
CA GLY A 305 -9.12 35.39 -3.30
C GLY A 305 -8.63 34.47 -4.44
N HIS A 306 -7.58 34.85 -5.19
CA HIS A 306 -6.96 34.00 -6.21
C HIS A 306 -5.81 33.14 -5.70
N HIS A 307 -5.35 33.38 -4.47
CA HIS A 307 -4.33 32.56 -3.82
C HIS A 307 -4.93 31.33 -3.15
N HIS A 308 -4.08 30.50 -2.55
CA HIS A 308 -4.47 29.23 -1.96
C HIS A 308 -4.07 29.09 -0.49
N LEU A 309 -4.80 28.23 0.21
CA LEU A 309 -4.50 27.72 1.54
C LEU A 309 -4.13 26.25 1.45
N GLU A 310 -3.18 25.84 2.26
CA GLU A 310 -2.82 24.45 2.51
C GLU A 310 -3.41 24.02 3.84
N PHE A 311 -4.29 23.02 3.82
CA PHE A 311 -4.84 22.37 4.99
C PHE A 311 -4.09 21.07 5.20
N ARG A 312 -3.24 21.02 6.22
CA ARG A 312 -2.32 19.92 6.49
C ARG A 312 -2.70 19.21 7.79
N PHE A 313 -2.75 17.88 7.75
CA PHE A 313 -3.10 17.01 8.88
C PHE A 313 -1.96 16.03 9.13
N ASP A 314 -1.04 16.36 10.03
CA ASP A 314 0.09 15.50 10.39
C ASP A 314 -0.32 14.52 11.50
N PHE A 315 -0.09 13.22 11.29
CA PHE A 315 -0.41 12.18 12.27
C PHE A 315 0.62 11.06 12.28
N LYS A 316 0.64 10.27 13.36
CA LYS A 316 1.50 9.08 13.50
C LYS A 316 0.63 7.83 13.55
N LYS A 317 1.03 6.78 12.83
CA LYS A 317 0.37 5.47 12.79
C LYS A 317 1.42 4.39 12.55
N PHE A 318 1.33 3.24 13.22
CA PHE A 318 2.22 2.09 12.98
C PHE A 318 3.72 2.46 12.88
N ASN A 319 4.18 3.28 13.83
CA ASN A 319 5.56 3.80 13.90
C ASN A 319 6.02 4.69 12.73
N ARG A 320 5.09 5.15 11.88
CA ARG A 320 5.36 6.05 10.76
C ARG A 320 4.56 7.35 10.88
N LYS A 321 5.11 8.44 10.37
CA LYS A 321 4.43 9.74 10.26
C LYS A 321 3.80 9.83 8.87
N TYR A 322 2.55 10.28 8.84
CA TYR A 322 1.75 10.48 7.64
C TYR A 322 1.17 11.88 7.67
N PHE A 323 0.80 12.41 6.51
CA PHE A 323 -0.05 13.58 6.47
C PHE A 323 -1.02 13.58 5.31
N PHE A 324 -2.18 14.18 5.55
CA PHE A 324 -3.09 14.58 4.49
C PHE A 324 -2.86 16.07 4.19
N LEU A 325 -2.83 16.44 2.92
CA LEU A 325 -2.69 17.84 2.50
C LEU A 325 -3.72 18.17 1.42
N PHE A 326 -4.50 19.21 1.69
CA PHE A 326 -5.51 19.72 0.78
C PHE A 326 -5.19 21.17 0.43
N ILE A 327 -5.24 21.49 -0.86
CA ILE A 327 -4.98 22.84 -1.35
C ILE A 327 -6.31 23.41 -1.82
N LYS A 328 -6.72 24.56 -1.26
CA LYS A 328 -7.98 25.22 -1.64
C LYS A 328 -7.77 26.70 -1.90
N ARG A 329 -8.47 27.21 -2.91
CA ARG A 329 -8.47 28.64 -3.26
C ARG A 329 -9.18 29.47 -2.18
N ILE A 330 -8.63 30.64 -1.86
CA ILE A 330 -9.13 31.52 -0.78
C ILE A 330 -10.49 32.13 -1.11
N GLY A 331 -10.73 32.56 -2.35
CA GLY A 331 -11.96 33.30 -2.72
C GLY A 331 -13.25 32.60 -2.28
N PRO A 332 -13.47 31.33 -2.68
CA PRO A 332 -14.65 30.57 -2.27
C PRO A 332 -14.77 30.35 -0.74
N ILE A 333 -13.64 30.29 -0.03
CA ILE A 333 -13.61 30.17 1.44
C ILE A 333 -14.02 31.49 2.09
N ALA A 334 -13.47 32.60 1.59
CA ALA A 334 -13.78 33.94 2.09
C ALA A 334 -15.25 34.29 1.87
N ASP A 335 -15.85 33.87 0.76
CA ASP A 335 -17.27 34.09 0.49
C ASP A 335 -18.17 33.29 1.44
N GLU A 336 -17.81 32.03 1.73
CA GLU A 336 -18.50 31.21 2.72
C GLU A 336 -18.43 31.82 4.13
N LEU A 337 -17.26 32.31 4.54
CA LEU A 337 -17.08 32.96 5.84
C LEU A 337 -17.87 34.28 5.98
N LYS A 338 -18.26 34.93 4.88
CA LYS A 338 -19.12 36.13 4.90
C LYS A 338 -20.59 35.76 5.06
N ASN A 339 -21.00 34.58 4.59
CA ASN A 339 -22.38 34.12 4.61
C ASN A 339 -22.67 33.40 5.93
N SER A 340 -23.35 34.07 6.85
CA SER A 340 -23.83 33.44 8.09
C SER A 340 -25.15 32.68 7.87
N GLY A 341 -25.13 31.58 7.10
CA GLY A 341 -26.34 30.79 6.81
C GLY A 341 -26.07 29.29 6.56
N ASP A 342 -27.08 28.46 6.85
CA ASP A 342 -27.10 26.98 6.94
C ASP A 342 -26.76 26.18 5.64
N PHE A 343 -26.16 26.79 4.61
CA PHE A 343 -25.90 26.10 3.34
C PHE A 343 -24.46 25.58 3.26
N SER A 344 -24.31 24.25 3.28
CA SER A 344 -23.02 23.61 3.01
C SER A 344 -22.63 23.75 1.55
N VAL A 345 -21.49 24.38 1.25
CA VAL A 345 -20.87 24.31 -0.08
C VAL A 345 -19.80 23.21 -0.09
N SER A 346 -20.15 22.06 -0.65
CA SER A 346 -19.16 21.05 -1.06
C SER A 346 -18.37 21.63 -2.25
N TYR A 347 -17.07 21.88 -2.03
CA TYR A 347 -16.21 22.54 -3.02
C TYR A 347 -15.82 21.57 -4.14
N TYR A 348 -16.50 21.69 -5.27
CA TYR A 348 -16.06 21.12 -6.54
C TYR A 348 -14.97 22.02 -7.14
N ASP A 349 -13.83 21.46 -7.55
CA ASP A 349 -12.90 22.17 -8.41
C ASP A 349 -13.61 22.46 -9.75
N MET A 350 -13.84 23.74 -10.04
CA MET A 350 -14.53 24.20 -11.26
C MET A 350 -13.58 24.22 -12.46
N ARG A 351 -12.89 23.10 -12.72
CA ARG A 351 -12.12 22.93 -13.95
C ARG A 351 -12.80 22.11 -15.03
N ASN A 352 -13.96 21.48 -14.79
CA ASN A 352 -14.74 20.91 -15.90
C ASN A 352 -16.26 20.95 -15.64
N TYR A 353 -16.94 21.84 -16.37
CA TYR A 353 -18.39 21.75 -16.57
C TYR A 353 -18.75 20.44 -17.29
N GLY A 354 -19.64 19.65 -16.68
CA GLY A 354 -20.46 18.67 -17.38
C GLY A 354 -20.20 17.20 -17.05
N LYS A 355 -20.68 16.74 -15.89
CA LYS A 355 -21.50 15.52 -15.75
C LYS A 355 -22.02 15.40 -14.31
N ILE A 356 -23.34 15.51 -14.19
CA ILE A 356 -24.12 15.20 -12.99
C ILE A 356 -24.12 13.67 -12.84
N GLY A 357 -23.65 13.20 -11.69
CA GLY A 357 -23.58 11.79 -11.31
C GLY A 357 -22.37 11.59 -10.40
N ASN A 358 -22.58 11.06 -9.20
CA ASN A 358 -21.55 10.80 -8.19
C ASN A 358 -20.27 10.25 -8.83
N MET A 359 -19.25 11.10 -8.91
CA MET A 359 -17.91 10.75 -9.34
C MET A 359 -16.98 11.25 -8.25
N ALA A 360 -16.08 10.36 -7.82
CA ALA A 360 -14.89 10.67 -7.07
C ALA A 360 -14.29 11.98 -7.60
N ILE A 361 -14.25 12.98 -6.73
CA ILE A 361 -13.69 14.29 -7.06
C ILE A 361 -12.20 14.08 -7.32
N ASP A 362 -11.77 14.55 -8.50
CA ASP A 362 -10.43 14.54 -9.06
C ASP A 362 -9.34 14.74 -7.98
N SER A 363 -8.54 13.70 -7.70
CA SER A 363 -7.39 13.74 -6.79
C SER A 363 -6.25 14.63 -7.30
N LYS A 364 -6.33 15.13 -8.54
CA LYS A 364 -5.20 15.74 -9.26
C LYS A 364 -4.69 17.08 -8.71
N ASP A 365 -5.40 17.71 -7.77
CA ASP A 365 -4.91 18.88 -7.03
C ASP A 365 -4.69 18.62 -5.52
N VAL A 366 -4.79 17.36 -5.08
CA VAL A 366 -4.58 16.93 -3.69
C VAL A 366 -3.17 16.37 -3.55
N LYS A 367 -2.20 17.21 -3.17
CA LYS A 367 -0.85 16.72 -2.90
C LYS A 367 -0.72 16.07 -1.51
N GLN A 368 -1.15 14.83 -1.27
CA GLN A 368 -0.85 14.09 -0.02
C GLN A 368 0.57 13.47 0.01
N SER A 369 1.64 14.26 0.00
CA SER A 369 2.98 13.65 0.13
C SER A 369 3.14 12.95 1.50
N VAL A 370 3.85 11.82 1.56
CA VAL A 370 4.38 11.26 2.82
C VAL A 370 5.76 10.67 2.57
N VAL A 371 6.73 11.11 3.38
CA VAL A 371 7.56 10.31 4.29
C VAL A 371 8.49 11.30 5.01
N THR A 372 8.46 11.27 6.34
CA THR A 372 9.68 11.51 7.11
C THR A 372 9.78 10.33 8.05
N MET A 373 10.80 9.49 7.86
CA MET A 373 11.10 8.46 8.85
C MET A 373 11.35 9.14 10.19
N ASP A 374 10.63 8.70 11.22
CA ASP A 374 10.80 9.21 12.57
C ASP A 374 12.03 8.55 13.20
N PHE A 375 13.20 9.11 12.92
CA PHE A 375 14.46 8.65 13.51
C PHE A 375 14.59 9.01 14.98
N GLN A 376 13.51 9.36 15.69
CA GLN A 376 13.59 9.75 17.08
C GLN A 376 14.19 8.64 17.94
N GLU A 377 13.78 7.39 17.72
CA GLU A 377 14.36 6.24 18.45
C GLU A 377 15.85 6.07 18.12
N LEU A 378 16.25 6.22 16.86
CA LEU A 378 17.66 6.15 16.45
C LEU A 378 18.48 7.33 17.02
N ARG A 379 17.90 8.53 17.07
CA ARG A 379 18.49 9.73 17.68
C ARG A 379 18.65 9.55 19.18
N ASP A 380 17.63 9.02 19.85
CA ASP A 380 17.65 8.76 21.29
C ASP A 380 18.72 7.72 21.62
N ILE A 381 18.85 6.67 20.82
CA ILE A 381 19.91 5.65 20.95
C ILE A 381 21.30 6.28 20.74
N PHE A 382 21.51 7.10 19.71
CA PHE A 382 22.80 7.77 19.47
C PHE A 382 23.15 8.75 20.59
N ASN A 383 22.17 9.49 21.12
CA ASN A 383 22.36 10.42 22.24
C ASN A 383 22.65 9.68 23.56
N GLU A 384 21.96 8.55 23.82
CA GLU A 384 22.22 7.68 24.98
C GLU A 384 23.65 7.10 24.91
N LEU A 385 24.08 6.68 23.71
CA LEU A 385 25.44 6.18 23.49
C LEU A 385 26.50 7.27 23.66
N ALA A 386 26.24 8.50 23.19
CA ALA A 386 27.15 9.63 23.36
C ALA A 386 27.41 9.93 24.84
N ASN A 387 26.35 10.02 25.64
CA ASN A 387 26.45 10.30 27.08
C ASN A 387 27.22 9.19 27.82
N LEU A 388 26.92 7.92 27.51
CA LEU A 388 27.59 6.79 28.17
C LEU A 388 29.10 6.71 27.86
N ILE A 389 29.52 7.09 26.65
CA ILE A 389 30.95 7.11 26.29
C ILE A 389 31.68 8.26 26.97
N ASP A 390 31.01 9.40 27.18
CA ASP A 390 31.56 10.52 27.92
C ASP A 390 31.67 10.21 29.42
N GLU A 391 30.74 9.45 29.98
CA GLU A 391 30.69 9.09 31.40
C GLU A 391 31.53 7.86 31.78
N SER A 392 31.96 7.03 30.82
CA SER A 392 32.65 5.78 31.14
C SER A 392 34.17 5.93 31.32
N ASP A 393 34.68 5.34 32.41
CA ASP A 393 36.11 5.19 32.73
C ASP A 393 36.80 4.03 31.97
N ILE A 394 36.07 3.31 31.12
CA ILE A 394 36.59 2.14 30.40
C ILE A 394 37.45 2.60 29.21
N GLU A 395 38.63 2.01 29.05
CA GLU A 395 39.50 2.23 27.89
C GLU A 395 38.86 1.63 26.62
N ILE A 396 38.11 2.45 25.90
CA ILE A 396 37.66 2.17 24.54
C ILE A 396 38.85 2.40 23.60
N GLN A 397 39.23 1.39 22.81
CA GLN A 397 40.21 1.59 21.73
C GLN A 397 39.68 2.65 20.76
N ASN A 398 40.50 3.69 20.51
CA ASN A 398 40.16 4.82 19.65
C ASN A 398 38.87 5.57 20.05
N LYS A 399 38.75 5.96 21.34
CA LYS A 399 37.62 6.76 21.86
C LYS A 399 37.25 7.96 20.98
N ASP A 400 38.23 8.63 20.39
CA ASP A 400 38.01 9.76 19.47
C ASP A 400 37.33 9.34 18.15
N GLU A 401 37.68 8.18 17.61
CA GLU A 401 37.07 7.61 16.40
C GLU A 401 35.61 7.18 16.65
N VAL A 402 35.33 6.63 17.84
CA VAL A 402 33.97 6.28 18.25
C VAL A 402 33.11 7.53 18.42
N LYS A 403 33.62 8.55 19.12
CA LYS A 403 32.94 9.85 19.25
C LYS A 403 32.67 10.49 17.89
N THR A 404 33.61 10.38 16.97
CA THR A 404 33.47 10.91 15.61
C THR A 404 32.34 10.20 14.87
N ASN A 405 32.30 8.87 14.87
CA ASN A 405 31.23 8.10 14.23
C ASN A 405 29.86 8.33 14.89
N ILE A 406 29.78 8.49 16.22
CA ILE A 406 28.52 8.85 16.92
C ILE A 406 28.03 10.22 16.47
N ASN A 407 28.91 11.22 16.48
CA ASN A 407 28.55 12.58 16.06
C ASN A 407 28.16 12.64 14.58
N GLU A 408 28.82 11.85 13.72
CA GLU A 408 28.43 11.68 12.33
C GLU A 408 27.07 11.00 12.19
N GLY A 409 26.78 9.97 12.99
CA GLY A 409 25.48 9.31 13.07
C GLY A 409 24.38 10.29 13.49
N ILE A 410 24.57 11.02 14.59
CA ILE A 410 23.68 12.08 15.06
C ILE A 410 23.44 13.08 13.92
N LYS A 411 24.50 13.64 13.35
CA LYS A 411 24.39 14.64 12.27
C LYS A 411 23.64 14.11 11.05
N GLU A 412 23.88 12.86 10.66
CA GLU A 412 23.19 12.23 9.55
C GLU A 412 21.70 12.02 9.86
N THR A 413 21.32 11.62 11.09
CA THR A 413 19.90 11.48 11.51
C THR A 413 19.11 12.80 11.57
N TYR A 414 19.80 13.96 11.54
CA TYR A 414 19.20 15.29 11.44
C TYR A 414 19.23 15.86 10.01
N ASN A 415 19.80 15.13 9.03
CA ASN A 415 19.88 15.57 7.65
C ASN A 415 18.54 15.35 6.91
N GLU A 416 18.02 16.37 6.23
CA GLU A 416 16.78 16.29 5.44
C GLU A 416 16.89 15.30 4.26
N LYS A 417 18.10 15.02 3.78
CA LYS A 417 18.40 14.03 2.72
C LYS A 417 19.32 12.93 3.24
N MET A 418 18.92 12.32 4.34
CA MET A 418 19.68 11.27 5.01
C MET A 418 19.98 10.10 4.06
N SER A 419 21.23 9.62 4.06
CA SER A 419 21.65 8.45 3.29
C SER A 419 21.63 7.18 4.15
N PHE A 420 20.73 6.25 3.82
CA PHE A 420 20.62 4.97 4.53
C PHE A 420 21.88 4.12 4.47
N SER A 421 22.53 4.06 3.31
CA SER A 421 23.81 3.35 3.15
C SER A 421 24.92 3.96 4.01
N LYS A 422 24.85 5.27 4.27
CA LYS A 422 25.79 5.97 5.16
C LYS A 422 25.52 5.67 6.63
N ILE A 423 24.26 5.70 7.09
CA ILE A 423 23.87 5.30 8.46
C ILE A 423 24.26 3.85 8.74
N ALA A 424 24.02 2.93 7.80
CA ALA A 424 24.41 1.53 7.92
C ALA A 424 25.93 1.39 8.08
N LYS A 425 26.71 2.07 7.24
CA LYS A 425 28.18 2.06 7.30
C LYS A 425 28.74 2.67 8.60
N ILE A 426 28.17 3.79 9.06
CA ILE A 426 28.52 4.41 10.35
C ILE A 426 28.25 3.41 11.49
N SER A 427 27.11 2.74 11.44
CA SER A 427 26.71 1.75 12.45
C SER A 427 27.61 0.51 12.44
N GLU A 428 27.97 -0.02 11.28
CA GLU A 428 28.92 -1.14 11.14
C GLU A 428 30.30 -0.80 11.72
N ASN A 429 30.78 0.42 11.47
CA ASN A 429 32.05 0.90 12.00
C ASN A 429 31.99 1.06 13.53
N LEU A 430 30.90 1.63 14.06
CA LEU A 430 30.68 1.74 15.50
C LEU A 430 30.64 0.38 16.19
N ILE A 431 29.94 -0.59 15.59
CA ILE A 431 29.87 -1.95 16.11
C ILE A 431 31.28 -2.55 16.16
N LYS A 432 32.07 -2.47 15.09
CA LYS A 432 33.46 -3.02 15.10
C LYS A 432 34.33 -2.43 16.21
N LEU A 433 34.16 -1.14 16.51
CA LEU A 433 34.94 -0.45 17.53
C LEU A 433 34.47 -0.75 18.97
N ILE A 434 33.18 -1.06 19.15
CA ILE A 434 32.56 -1.26 20.48
C ILE A 434 32.34 -2.75 20.82
N ASP A 435 32.30 -3.66 19.83
CA ASP A 435 32.09 -5.12 20.00
C ASP A 435 33.00 -5.76 21.07
N PRO A 436 34.31 -5.41 21.17
CA PRO A 436 35.20 -5.93 22.21
C PRO A 436 34.78 -5.60 23.66
N VAL A 437 34.02 -4.52 23.85
CA VAL A 437 33.57 -4.01 25.16
C VAL A 437 32.03 -4.02 25.32
N SER A 438 31.32 -4.61 24.35
CA SER A 438 29.85 -4.62 24.27
C SER A 438 29.11 -5.14 25.52
N LYS A 439 29.74 -6.02 26.31
CA LYS A 439 29.20 -6.50 27.59
C LYS A 439 29.12 -5.41 28.68
N ALA A 440 29.92 -4.35 28.56
CA ALA A 440 29.91 -3.21 29.47
C ALA A 440 28.96 -2.08 29.03
N TYR A 441 28.46 -2.12 27.78
CA TYR A 441 27.55 -1.11 27.22
C TYR A 441 26.33 -1.76 26.58
N PRO A 442 25.30 -2.13 27.38
CA PRO A 442 24.05 -2.71 26.87
C PRO A 442 23.36 -1.86 25.78
N VAL A 443 23.60 -0.54 25.77
CA VAL A 443 23.07 0.39 24.76
C VAL A 443 23.74 0.21 23.38
N ALA A 444 25.01 -0.20 23.33
CA ALA A 444 25.67 -0.56 22.08
C ALA A 444 25.07 -1.83 21.45
N VAL A 445 24.54 -2.74 22.28
CA VAL A 445 23.75 -3.89 21.82
C VAL A 445 22.41 -3.44 21.25
N LYS A 446 21.76 -2.40 21.81
CA LYS A 446 20.55 -1.80 21.22
C LYS A 446 20.80 -1.16 19.84
N VAL A 447 21.94 -0.49 19.64
CA VAL A 447 22.36 0.01 18.32
C VAL A 447 22.49 -1.16 17.33
N LYS A 448 23.16 -2.23 17.76
CA LYS A 448 23.33 -3.46 16.97
C LYS A 448 21.98 -4.10 16.63
N ASP A 449 21.08 -4.23 17.58
CA ASP A 449 19.76 -4.85 17.38
C ASP A 449 18.86 -3.99 16.49
N PHE A 450 18.86 -2.67 16.65
CA PHE A 450 18.11 -1.74 15.80
C PHE A 450 18.61 -1.78 14.36
N VAL A 451 19.94 -1.72 14.15
CA VAL A 451 20.57 -1.73 12.82
C VAL A 451 20.47 -3.10 12.15
N TRP A 452 20.60 -4.19 12.90
CA TRP A 452 20.50 -5.55 12.38
C TRP A 452 19.05 -5.90 11.99
N ASN A 453 18.08 -5.53 12.82
CA ASN A 453 16.67 -5.64 12.45
C ASN A 453 16.34 -4.77 11.23
N TYR A 454 16.97 -3.60 11.09
CA TYR A 454 16.80 -2.76 9.90
C TYR A 454 17.39 -3.41 8.64
N ILE A 455 18.61 -3.94 8.71
CA ILE A 455 19.27 -4.62 7.56
C ILE A 455 18.50 -5.88 7.15
N GLN A 456 18.02 -6.69 8.10
CA GLN A 456 17.29 -7.92 7.78
C GLN A 456 15.88 -7.70 7.22
N ASN A 457 15.27 -6.54 7.47
CA ASN A 457 13.94 -6.21 6.96
C ASN A 457 13.97 -5.36 5.66
N ASN A 458 15.16 -4.95 5.19
CA ASN A 458 15.32 -4.07 4.02
C ASN A 458 16.42 -4.56 3.03
N MET A 459 16.80 -5.84 3.10
CA MET A 459 17.54 -6.60 2.09
C MET A 459 16.76 -7.87 1.78
#